data_AF-A0A3L8DCN8-F1
#
_entry.id   AF-A0A3L8DCN8-F1
#
_cell.length_a   1.000
_cell.length_b   1.000
_cell.length_c   1.000
_cell.angle_alpha   90.00
_cell.angle_beta   90.00
_cell.angle_gamma   90.00
#
_symmetry.space_group_name_H-M   'P 1'
#
loop_
_entity.id
_entity.type
_entity.pdbx_description
1 polymer ?
#
loop_
_entity_poly.entity_id
_entity_poly.type
_entity_poly.pdbx_seq_one_letter_code
_entity_poly.pdbx_strand_id
1 'polypeptide(L)'
;MSASILLEEQLQLKHSISRFIENFKKTGRKNWTLVRIRSRITFLKETWKQMRCGHAALSKVADEKMRSTHAYFDGDVIAETEDTYQNTLDFLSECLEELEPPSKRLNTSIYGHLKPLIEEAFSINKRYCPRKVTKIGPD
;
A
#
# COMPACT_ATOMS: atom_id res chain seq x y z
N MET A 1 7.67 12.47 16.79
CA MET A 1 6.22 12.23 16.67
C MET A 1 5.76 11.49 17.91
N SER A 2 4.68 11.91 18.54
CA SER A 2 4.07 11.19 19.66
C SER A 2 3.29 9.97 19.16
N ALA A 3 3.08 8.98 20.02
CA ALA A 3 2.28 7.79 19.71
C ALA A 3 0.84 8.14 19.30
N SER A 4 0.26 9.18 19.89
CA SER A 4 -1.09 9.67 19.54
C SER A 4 -1.21 10.16 18.10
N ILE A 5 -0.22 10.91 17.61
CA ILE A 5 -0.21 11.41 16.23
C ILE A 5 -0.11 10.24 15.25
N LEU A 6 0.78 9.29 15.53
CA LEU A 6 0.93 8.10 14.69
C LEU A 6 -0.36 7.28 14.65
N LEU A 7 -1.05 7.13 15.79
CA LEU A 7 -2.32 6.44 15.85
C LEU A 7 -3.40 7.12 15.00
N GLU A 8 -3.52 8.45 15.08
CA GLU A 8 -4.47 9.21 14.27
C GLU A 8 -4.18 9.06 12.77
N GLU A 9 -2.91 9.15 12.36
CA GLU A 9 -2.49 8.90 10.98
C GLU A 9 -2.87 7.49 10.52
N GLN A 10 -2.68 6.47 11.38
CA GLN A 10 -3.07 5.10 11.04
C GLN A 10 -4.58 4.95 10.83
N LEU A 11 -5.41 5.61 11.64
CA LEU A 11 -6.87 5.57 11.50
C LEU A 11 -7.34 6.26 10.22
N GLN A 12 -6.71 7.38 9.85
CA GLN A 12 -6.99 8.07 8.59
C GLN A 12 -6.61 7.21 7.37
N LEU A 13 -5.44 6.57 7.41
CA LEU A 13 -4.99 5.67 6.35
C LEU A 13 -5.90 4.44 6.22
N LYS A 14 -6.29 3.82 7.34
CA LYS A 14 -7.29 2.73 7.37
C LYS A 14 -8.56 3.17 6.65
N HIS A 15 -9.13 4.30 7.06
CA HIS A 15 -10.37 4.81 6.49
C HIS A 15 -10.26 5.07 4.98
N SER A 16 -9.14 5.67 4.53
CA SER A 16 -8.86 5.94 3.12
C SER A 16 -8.87 4.65 2.28
N ILE A 17 -8.21 3.59 2.77
CA ILE A 17 -8.17 2.29 2.09
C ILE A 17 -9.56 1.64 2.10
N SER A 18 -10.24 1.61 3.26
CA SER A 18 -11.56 0.97 3.39
C SER A 18 -12.64 1.58 2.50
N ARG A 19 -12.53 2.88 2.17
CA ARG A 19 -13.49 3.59 1.31
C ARG A 19 -13.02 3.71 -0.15
N PHE A 20 -11.85 3.17 -0.49
CA PHE A 20 -11.21 3.41 -1.78
C PHE A 20 -12.08 3.00 -2.96
N ILE A 21 -12.59 1.75 -2.95
CA ILE A 21 -13.42 1.21 -4.04
C ILE A 21 -14.70 2.04 -4.20
N GLU A 22 -15.39 2.33 -3.10
CA GLU A 22 -16.63 3.13 -3.13
C GLU A 22 -16.38 4.51 -3.75
N ASN A 23 -15.31 5.18 -3.32
CA ASN A 23 -14.92 6.48 -3.84
C ASN A 23 -14.53 6.41 -5.32
N PHE A 24 -13.81 5.36 -5.73
CA PHE A 24 -13.47 5.14 -7.13
C PHE A 24 -14.73 4.90 -7.98
N LYS A 25 -15.67 4.08 -7.51
CA LYS A 25 -16.94 3.80 -8.20
C LYS A 25 -17.80 5.04 -8.38
N LYS A 26 -17.85 5.94 -7.38
CA LYS A 26 -18.54 7.24 -7.47
C LYS A 26 -18.03 8.13 -8.61
N THR A 27 -16.79 7.95 -9.08
CA THR A 27 -16.27 8.72 -10.21
C THR A 27 -16.96 8.35 -11.54
N GLY A 28 -17.59 7.17 -11.63
CA GLY A 28 -18.34 6.70 -12.80
C GLY A 28 -17.47 6.14 -13.92
N ARG A 29 -17.95 5.07 -14.58
CA ARG A 29 -17.19 4.33 -15.62
C ARG A 29 -16.69 5.20 -16.78
N LYS A 30 -17.41 6.26 -17.14
CA LYS A 30 -16.99 7.23 -18.18
C LYS A 30 -15.61 7.86 -17.91
N ASN A 31 -15.21 7.93 -16.65
CA ASN A 31 -13.95 8.51 -16.21
C ASN A 31 -12.87 7.44 -15.97
N TRP A 32 -13.15 6.17 -16.23
CA TRP A 32 -12.20 5.09 -16.03
C TRP A 32 -11.33 4.95 -17.28
N THR A 33 -10.16 5.57 -17.24
CA THR A 33 -9.14 5.46 -18.28
C THR A 33 -7.94 4.70 -17.75
N LEU A 34 -7.17 4.05 -18.63
CA LEU A 34 -5.95 3.32 -18.26
C LEU A 34 -5.01 4.16 -17.37
N VAL A 35 -4.77 5.42 -17.77
CA VAL A 35 -3.90 6.34 -17.04
C VAL A 35 -4.43 6.60 -15.63
N ARG A 36 -5.74 6.83 -15.50
CA ARG A 36 -6.36 7.14 -14.22
C ARG A 36 -6.38 5.92 -13.29
N ILE A 37 -6.69 4.74 -13.81
CA ILE A 37 -6.66 3.51 -13.01
C ILE A 37 -5.23 3.20 -12.54
N ARG A 38 -4.23 3.30 -13.43
CA ARG A 38 -2.81 3.14 -13.03
C ARG A 38 -2.41 4.14 -11.95
N SER A 39 -2.81 5.40 -12.07
CA SER A 39 -2.57 6.42 -11.03
C SER A 39 -3.25 6.05 -9.70
N ARG A 40 -4.47 5.51 -9.73
CA ARG A 40 -5.18 5.04 -8.53
C ARG A 40 -4.49 3.84 -7.89
N ILE A 41 -4.02 2.87 -8.67
CA ILE A 41 -3.22 1.74 -8.18
C ILE A 41 -1.95 2.23 -7.49
N THR A 42 -1.21 3.16 -8.11
CA THR A 42 0.00 3.75 -7.51
C THR A 42 -0.32 4.45 -6.18
N PHE A 43 -1.39 5.25 -6.14
CA PHE A 43 -1.83 5.92 -4.92
C PHE A 43 -2.19 4.90 -3.82
N LEU A 44 -2.98 3.87 -4.14
CA LEU A 44 -3.35 2.81 -3.19
C LEU A 44 -2.13 2.08 -2.62
N LYS A 45 -1.16 1.71 -3.48
CA LYS A 45 0.09 1.06 -3.07
C LYS A 45 0.91 1.94 -2.12
N GLU A 46 1.00 3.24 -2.40
CA GLU A 46 1.73 4.17 -1.54
C GLU A 46 1.00 4.38 -0.21
N THR A 47 -0.33 4.52 -0.20
CA THR A 47 -1.13 4.58 1.03
C THR A 47 -0.93 3.33 1.89
N TRP A 48 -0.96 2.14 1.28
CA TRP A 48 -0.72 0.89 2.00
C TRP A 48 0.69 0.81 2.60
N LYS A 49 1.70 1.20 1.82
CA LYS A 49 3.09 1.28 2.29
C LYS A 49 3.21 2.23 3.49
N GLN A 50 2.60 3.41 3.43
CA GLN A 50 2.59 4.37 4.54
C GLN A 50 1.93 3.79 5.79
N MET A 51 0.81 3.07 5.63
CA MET A 51 0.16 2.39 6.74
C MET A 51 1.06 1.34 7.38
N ARG A 52 1.70 0.46 6.59
CA ARG A 52 2.64 -0.55 7.12
C ARG A 52 3.83 0.07 7.85
N CYS A 53 4.41 1.14 7.31
CA CYS A 53 5.50 1.86 7.94
C CYS A 53 5.06 2.55 9.25
N GLY A 54 3.90 3.21 9.23
CA GLY A 54 3.36 3.90 10.40
C GLY A 54 2.93 2.94 11.50
N HIS A 55 2.34 1.79 11.17
CA HIS A 55 2.06 0.72 12.14
C HIS A 55 3.34 0.24 12.83
N ALA A 56 4.40 -0.04 12.05
CA ALA A 56 5.68 -0.46 12.62
C ALA A 56 6.33 0.63 13.50
N ALA A 57 6.11 1.92 13.18
CA ALA A 57 6.56 3.04 14.00
C ALA A 57 5.74 3.16 15.29
N LEU A 58 4.42 3.09 15.18
CA LEU A 58 3.47 3.15 16.28
C LEU A 58 3.70 2.03 17.28
N SER A 59 3.87 0.79 16.81
CA SER A 59 4.15 -0.37 17.66
C SER A 59 5.43 -0.22 18.49
N LYS A 60 6.41 0.59 18.04
CA LYS A 60 7.65 0.86 18.80
C LYS A 60 7.50 1.92 19.87
N VAL A 61 6.54 2.83 19.73
CA VAL A 61 6.38 3.98 20.63
C VAL A 61 5.11 3.93 21.48
N ALA A 62 4.16 3.04 21.15
CA ALA A 62 2.97 2.81 21.94
C ALA A 62 3.33 2.18 23.28
N ASP A 63 2.83 2.78 24.36
CA ASP A 63 2.95 2.26 25.71
C ASP A 63 1.87 1.20 26.00
N GLU A 64 2.02 0.50 27.12
CA GLU A 64 1.11 -0.58 27.51
C GLU A 64 -0.32 -0.07 27.75
N LYS A 65 -0.45 1.15 28.26
CA LYS A 65 -1.75 1.80 28.47
C LYS A 65 -2.46 2.02 27.13
N MET A 66 -1.79 2.57 26.13
CA MET A 66 -2.36 2.77 24.81
C MET A 66 -2.75 1.45 24.16
N ARG A 67 -1.89 0.42 24.26
CA ARG A 67 -2.16 -0.91 23.68
C ARG A 67 -3.39 -1.60 24.30
N SER A 68 -3.61 -1.45 25.60
CA SER A 68 -4.74 -2.05 26.31
C SER A 68 -6.04 -1.24 26.23
N THR A 69 -5.98 0.04 25.84
CA THR A 69 -7.16 0.92 25.84
C THR A 69 -7.71 1.19 24.43
N HIS A 70 -6.85 1.17 23.41
CA HIS A 70 -7.27 1.51 22.05
C HIS A 70 -7.58 0.26 21.21
N ALA A 71 -8.81 0.22 20.69
CA ALA A 71 -9.30 -0.80 19.76
C ALA A 71 -8.43 -1.01 18.50
N TYR A 72 -7.54 -0.07 18.17
CA TYR A 72 -6.55 -0.26 17.11
C TYR A 72 -5.62 -1.45 17.38
N PHE A 73 -5.30 -1.72 18.65
CA PHE A 73 -4.41 -2.79 19.07
C PHE A 73 -5.14 -4.08 19.48
N ASP A 74 -6.44 -4.00 19.81
CA ASP A 74 -7.25 -5.16 20.19
C ASP A 74 -7.66 -6.02 19.00
N GLY A 75 -7.68 -5.46 17.79
CA GLY A 75 -8.12 -6.13 16.57
C GLY A 75 -7.00 -6.32 15.54
N ASP A 76 -7.27 -7.13 14.53
CA ASP A 76 -6.35 -7.32 13.40
C ASP A 76 -6.54 -6.22 12.34
N VAL A 77 -6.37 -4.97 12.76
CA VAL A 77 -6.56 -3.79 11.89
C VAL A 77 -5.71 -3.89 10.63
N ILE A 78 -4.51 -4.48 10.75
CA ILE A 78 -3.62 -4.65 9.60
C ILE A 78 -4.15 -5.72 8.65
N ALA A 79 -4.55 -6.91 9.11
CA ALA A 79 -5.09 -7.92 8.22
C ALA A 79 -6.42 -7.48 7.56
N GLU A 80 -7.34 -6.90 8.33
CA GLU A 80 -8.61 -6.37 7.78
C GLU A 80 -8.37 -5.35 6.65
N THR A 81 -7.38 -4.48 6.86
CA THR A 81 -7.05 -3.45 5.87
C THR A 81 -6.27 -4.05 4.69
N GLU A 82 -5.46 -5.07 4.93
CA GLU A 82 -4.75 -5.84 3.89
C GLU A 82 -5.75 -6.52 2.96
N ASP A 83 -6.75 -7.20 3.50
CA ASP A 83 -7.81 -7.84 2.72
C ASP A 83 -8.53 -6.81 1.84
N THR A 84 -8.85 -5.65 2.40
CA THR A 84 -9.49 -4.58 1.63
C THR A 84 -8.56 -4.03 0.54
N TYR A 85 -7.27 -3.87 0.85
CA TYR A 85 -6.26 -3.42 -0.10
C TYR A 85 -6.11 -4.41 -1.27
N GLN A 86 -6.00 -5.71 -1.01
CA GLN A 86 -5.86 -6.74 -2.05
C GLN A 86 -7.10 -6.80 -2.94
N ASN A 87 -8.29 -6.89 -2.34
CA ASN A 87 -9.56 -6.87 -3.07
C ASN A 87 -9.72 -5.61 -3.95
N THR A 88 -9.24 -4.46 -3.48
CA THR A 88 -9.24 -3.23 -4.27
C THR A 88 -8.25 -3.30 -5.42
N LEU A 89 -7.06 -3.84 -5.18
CA LEU A 89 -6.02 -3.95 -6.19
C LEU A 89 -6.44 -4.91 -7.32
N ASP A 90 -7.06 -6.02 -6.96
CA ASP A 90 -7.59 -7.01 -7.91
C ASP A 90 -8.68 -6.36 -8.78
N PHE A 91 -9.67 -5.70 -8.15
CA PHE A 91 -10.72 -4.99 -8.87
C PHE A 91 -10.18 -3.94 -9.87
N LEU A 92 -9.17 -3.15 -9.46
CA LEU A 92 -8.56 -2.16 -10.36
C LEU A 92 -7.74 -2.82 -11.48
N SER A 93 -7.16 -3.98 -11.23
CA SER A 93 -6.39 -4.74 -12.23
C SER A 93 -7.33 -5.34 -13.27
N GLU A 94 -8.45 -5.91 -12.87
CA GLU A 94 -9.53 -6.34 -13.78
C GLU A 94 -10.03 -5.17 -14.65
N CYS A 95 -10.26 -4.00 -14.05
CA CYS A 95 -10.64 -2.81 -14.81
C CYS A 95 -9.56 -2.36 -15.83
N LEU A 96 -8.28 -2.63 -15.57
CA LEU A 96 -7.22 -2.37 -16.56
C LEU A 96 -7.29 -3.36 -17.70
N GLU A 97 -7.46 -4.65 -17.40
CA GLU A 97 -7.55 -5.71 -18.41
C GLU A 97 -8.73 -5.50 -19.36
N GLU A 98 -9.89 -5.06 -18.84
CA GLU A 98 -11.06 -4.71 -19.66
C GLU A 98 -10.79 -3.55 -20.64
N LEU A 99 -9.92 -2.60 -20.26
CA LEU A 99 -9.60 -1.43 -21.06
C LEU A 99 -8.41 -1.64 -22.01
N GLU A 100 -7.62 -2.70 -21.83
CA GLU A 100 -6.50 -3.00 -22.72
C GLU A 100 -7.00 -3.69 -24.00
N PRO A 101 -6.69 -3.13 -25.19
CA PRO A 101 -7.16 -3.72 -26.44
C PRO A 101 -6.54 -5.11 -26.67
N PRO A 102 -7.28 -6.05 -27.29
CA PRO A 102 -6.84 -7.44 -27.49
C PRO A 102 -5.48 -7.61 -28.19
N SER A 103 -5.04 -6.60 -28.95
CA SER A 103 -3.80 -6.60 -29.72
C SER A 103 -2.52 -6.52 -28.86
N LYS A 104 -2.62 -6.22 -27.56
CA LYS A 104 -1.47 -6.29 -26.63
C LYS A 104 -1.31 -7.64 -25.93
N ARG A 105 -2.24 -8.60 -26.13
CA ARG A 105 -2.16 -9.93 -25.49
C ARG A 105 -1.17 -10.91 -26.15
N LEU A 106 -0.49 -10.51 -27.23
CA LEU A 106 0.35 -11.41 -28.05
C LEU A 106 1.88 -11.20 -27.94
N ASN A 107 2.40 -10.43 -26.98
CA ASN A 107 3.85 -10.29 -26.76
C ASN A 107 4.35 -10.89 -25.43
N THR A 108 3.56 -11.75 -24.78
CA THR A 108 3.93 -12.47 -23.54
C THR A 108 5.16 -13.39 -23.72
N SER A 109 5.60 -13.65 -24.95
CA SER A 109 6.84 -14.40 -25.22
C SER A 109 8.11 -13.73 -24.68
N ILE A 110 8.12 -12.41 -24.46
CA ILE A 110 9.31 -11.70 -23.96
C ILE A 110 9.34 -11.64 -22.41
N TYR A 111 8.17 -11.52 -21.77
CA TYR A 111 8.06 -11.49 -20.30
C TYR A 111 8.49 -12.80 -19.63
N GLY A 112 8.30 -13.94 -20.30
CA GLY A 112 8.82 -15.23 -19.82
C GLY A 112 10.35 -15.28 -19.74
N HIS A 113 11.05 -14.58 -20.64
CA HIS A 113 12.52 -14.52 -20.67
C HIS A 113 13.10 -13.46 -19.70
N LEU A 114 12.36 -12.39 -19.42
CA LEU A 114 12.80 -11.31 -18.52
C LEU A 114 12.42 -11.52 -17.04
N LYS A 115 11.54 -12.49 -16.75
CA LYS A 115 11.11 -12.82 -15.39
C LYS A 115 12.27 -13.07 -14.41
N PRO A 116 13.32 -13.86 -14.74
CA PRO A 116 14.44 -14.07 -13.82
C PRO A 116 15.25 -12.79 -13.54
N LEU A 117 15.42 -11.92 -14.54
CA LEU A 117 16.20 -10.68 -14.40
C LEU A 117 15.46 -9.61 -13.58
N ILE A 118 14.14 -9.54 -13.70
CA ILE A 118 13.31 -8.60 -12.94
C ILE A 118 13.21 -9.06 -11.47
N GLU A 119 13.03 -10.36 -11.21
CA GLU A 119 13.01 -10.93 -9.85
C GLU A 119 14.35 -10.70 -9.11
N GLU A 120 15.48 -10.82 -9.82
CA GLU A 120 16.81 -10.53 -9.27
C GLU A 120 16.97 -9.05 -8.87
N ALA A 121 16.48 -8.13 -9.70
CA ALA A 121 16.49 -6.69 -9.40
C ALA A 121 15.61 -6.32 -8.19
N PHE A 122 14.47 -7.00 -8.00
CA PHE A 122 13.59 -6.79 -6.83
C PHE A 122 14.18 -7.34 -5.53
N SER A 123 14.94 -8.44 -5.59
CA SER A 123 15.63 -9.01 -4.43
C SER A 123 16.76 -8.11 -3.92
N ILE A 124 17.47 -7.43 -4.82
CA ILE A 124 18.52 -6.46 -4.47
C ILE A 124 17.92 -5.23 -3.75
N ASN A 125 16.73 -4.78 -4.15
CA ASN A 125 16.10 -3.57 -3.61
C ASN A 125 15.41 -3.76 -2.24
N LYS A 126 15.15 -5.01 -1.81
CA LYS A 126 14.60 -5.31 -0.47
C LYS A 126 15.59 -5.03 0.68
N ARG A 127 16.86 -4.70 0.41
CA ARG A 127 17.86 -4.38 1.45
C ARG A 127 17.96 -2.90 1.83
N TYR A 128 17.25 -2.00 1.16
CA TYR A 128 17.25 -0.58 1.52
C TYR A 128 15.94 -0.14 2.18
N CYS A 129 15.85 -0.40 3.48
CA CYS A 129 15.19 0.53 4.38
C CYS A 129 16.30 1.45 4.91
N PRO A 130 16.27 2.78 4.68
CA PRO A 130 17.33 3.66 5.15
C PRO A 130 17.42 3.57 6.68
N ARG A 131 18.52 3.00 7.19
CA ARG A 131 18.87 3.12 8.60
C ARG A 131 19.06 4.60 8.90
N LYS A 132 18.39 5.04 9.97
CA LYS A 132 18.60 6.37 10.56
C LYS A 132 20.10 6.60 10.74
N VAL A 133 20.62 7.69 10.20
CA VAL A 133 21.92 8.24 10.57
C VAL A 133 21.81 8.62 12.04
N THR A 134 22.33 7.76 12.92
CA THR A 134 22.54 8.07 14.33
C THR A 134 23.70 9.05 14.42
N LYS A 135 23.44 10.16 15.11
CA LYS A 135 24.39 11.22 15.45
C LYS A 135 25.70 10.62 15.97
N ILE A 136 26.83 11.10 15.44
CA ILE A 136 28.14 10.96 16.09
C ILE A 136 28.54 12.36 16.55
N GLY A 137 28.51 12.52 17.86
CA GLY A 137 29.27 13.45 18.67
C GLY A 137 29.29 12.83 20.07
N PRO A 138 30.33 13.01 20.89
CA PRO A 138 31.27 14.13 20.86
C PRO A 138 32.77 13.72 20.88
N ASP A 139 33.64 14.67 20.51
CA ASP A 139 34.74 15.18 21.35
C ASP A 139 35.03 16.63 20.91
#